data_AF-A0A9K3GXG8-F1
#
_entry.id   AF-A0A9K3GXG8-F1
#
_cell.length_a   1.000
_cell.length_b   1.000
_cell.length_c   1.000
_cell.angle_alpha   90.00
_cell.angle_beta   90.00
_cell.angle_gamma   90.00
#
_symmetry.space_group_name_H-M   'P 1'
#
loop_
_entity.id
_entity.type
_entity.pdbx_description
1 polymer ?
#
loop_
_entity_poly.entity_id
_entity_poly.type
_entity_poly.pdbx_seq_one_letter_code
_entity_poly.pdbx_strand_id
1 'polypeptide(L)'
;MVCFYYCADHEKHACPSLSDKVCCLMQIGYKGPRYTRLKDADVCSVKDLLRLLHTNPKRLEEILELKASCKFWDEIVKSAQASNGTFLYLDPRNEQKTSIVLDVKLQLKALIVEPHQYIAVNQLTEQQKVSLPICLQHIRVQKVSLPICLQHIRARAHVLSLGSF
;
A
#
# COMPACT_ATOMS: atom_id res chain seq x y z
N MET A 1 16.38 -8.27 16.83
CA MET A 1 16.34 -7.24 15.77
C MET A 1 15.68 -6.01 16.38
N VAL A 2 16.48 -5.00 16.70
CA VAL A 2 16.07 -3.97 17.66
C VAL A 2 15.20 -2.93 16.95
N CYS A 3 13.88 -3.03 17.13
CA CYS A 3 12.94 -1.95 16.85
C CYS A 3 12.89 -1.05 18.08
N PHE A 4 13.48 0.14 18.00
CA PHE A 4 13.29 1.15 19.03
C PHE A 4 12.07 1.99 18.66
N TYR A 5 10.96 1.72 19.36
CA TYR A 5 9.85 2.67 19.52
C TYR A 5 10.25 3.66 20.61
N TYR A 6 10.18 4.97 20.34
CA TYR A 6 9.94 6.01 21.36
C TYR A 6 9.39 7.27 20.69
N CYS A 7 8.16 7.65 21.02
CA CYS A 7 7.54 8.89 20.60
C CYS A 7 7.59 9.87 21.78
N ALA A 8 8.69 10.61 21.89
CA ALA A 8 8.86 11.82 22.68
C ALA A 8 10.19 12.43 22.23
N ASP A 9 10.21 13.72 21.94
CA ASP A 9 11.38 14.49 21.50
C ASP A 9 11.94 14.18 20.11
N HIS A 10 11.61 15.06 19.16
CA HIS A 10 12.51 15.64 18.15
C HIS A 10 13.54 14.77 17.39
N GLU A 11 13.39 13.45 17.35
CA GLU A 11 14.29 12.55 16.63
C GLU A 11 13.57 11.89 15.45
N LYS A 12 14.16 12.00 14.25
CA LYS A 12 13.64 11.38 13.03
C LYS A 12 13.86 9.87 13.12
N HIS A 13 12.79 9.09 13.21
CA HIS A 13 12.85 7.64 13.35
C HIS A 13 13.46 6.95 12.12
N ALA A 14 14.26 5.91 12.36
CA ALA A 14 14.77 5.04 11.30
C ALA A 14 13.66 4.17 10.65
N CYS A 15 12.60 3.84 11.38
CA CYS A 15 11.45 3.05 10.91
C CYS A 15 10.14 3.62 11.50
N PRO A 16 9.39 4.46 10.77
CA PRO A 16 8.15 5.02 11.27
C PRO A 16 7.02 3.97 11.30
N SER A 17 6.08 4.09 12.24
CA SER A 17 4.82 3.35 12.24
C SER A 17 3.82 3.96 11.25
N LEU A 18 2.87 3.15 10.76
CA LEU A 18 1.79 3.65 9.90
C LEU A 18 0.91 4.70 10.59
N SER A 19 0.77 4.61 11.91
CA SER A 19 0.00 5.57 12.72
C SER A 19 0.76 6.87 13.03
N ASP A 20 2.07 6.91 12.76
CA ASP A 20 2.86 8.09 13.07
C ASP A 20 2.48 9.27 12.18
N LYS A 21 2.68 10.48 12.70
CA LYS A 21 2.43 11.72 11.96
C LYS A 21 3.43 11.87 10.83
N VAL A 22 3.02 12.47 9.71
CA VAL A 22 3.90 12.73 8.56
C VAL A 22 5.16 13.55 8.90
N CYS A 23 5.19 14.29 10.01
CA CYS A 23 6.37 15.03 10.46
C CYS A 23 7.49 14.15 11.05
N CYS A 24 7.28 12.84 11.23
CA CYS A 24 8.36 11.91 11.57
C CYS A 24 9.20 11.51 10.34
N LEU A 25 8.69 11.79 9.13
CA LEU A 25 9.35 11.44 7.88
C LEU A 25 10.52 12.38 7.58
N MET A 26 11.52 11.84 6.88
CA MET A 26 12.60 12.66 6.32
C MET A 26 12.01 13.78 5.46
N GLN A 27 12.62 14.96 5.51
CA GLN A 27 12.23 16.16 4.74
C GLN A 27 10.86 16.78 5.06
N ILE A 28 10.16 16.30 6.10
CA ILE A 28 8.91 16.90 6.57
C ILE A 28 9.09 17.31 8.05
N GLY A 29 9.29 18.61 8.29
CA GLY A 29 9.36 19.15 9.65
C GLY A 29 7.98 19.47 10.21
N TYR A 30 7.79 19.26 11.52
CA TYR A 30 6.57 19.66 12.23
C TYR A 30 6.30 21.16 12.05
N LYS A 31 5.05 21.53 11.73
CA LYS A 31 4.63 22.91 11.41
C LYS A 31 5.39 23.58 10.24
N GLY A 32 6.17 22.83 9.46
CA GLY A 32 6.80 23.34 8.24
C GLY A 32 5.83 23.42 7.05
N PRO A 33 6.23 24.04 5.93
CA PRO A 33 5.35 24.24 4.78
C PRO A 33 4.71 22.95 4.24
N ARG A 34 5.51 21.89 4.06
CA ARG A 34 5.01 20.57 3.59
C ARG A 34 4.04 19.94 4.60
N TYR A 35 4.32 20.07 5.90
CA TYR A 35 3.44 19.55 6.95
C TYR A 35 2.08 20.24 6.92
N THR A 36 2.07 21.57 6.81
CA THR A 36 0.82 22.35 6.76
C THR A 36 -0.02 21.95 5.55
N ARG A 37 0.57 21.89 4.34
CA ARG A 37 -0.16 21.50 3.12
C ARG A 37 -0.70 20.07 3.20
N LEU A 38 0.08 19.13 3.72
CA LEU A 38 -0.37 17.75 3.94
C LEU A 38 -1.56 17.72 4.90
N LYS A 39 -1.47 18.45 6.01
CA LYS A 39 -2.53 18.54 7.01
C LYS A 39 -3.80 19.18 6.42
N ASP A 40 -3.68 20.25 5.65
CA ASP A 40 -4.80 20.92 4.99
C ASP A 40 -5.48 20.01 3.95
N ALA A 41 -4.74 19.07 3.37
CA ALA A 41 -5.25 18.03 2.47
C ALA A 41 -5.71 16.75 3.19
N ASP A 42 -5.80 16.76 4.53
CA ASP A 42 -6.16 15.62 5.40
C ASP A 42 -5.19 14.41 5.31
N VAL A 43 -3.93 14.66 4.99
CA VAL A 43 -2.85 13.67 4.97
C VAL A 43 -2.02 13.80 6.25
N CYS A 44 -2.54 13.26 7.35
CA CYS A 44 -1.95 13.47 8.67
C CYS A 44 -0.96 12.38 9.11
N SER A 45 -1.11 11.14 8.61
CA SER A 45 -0.30 9.99 9.00
C SER A 45 0.55 9.40 7.88
N VAL A 46 1.56 8.60 8.23
CA VAL A 46 2.36 7.81 7.26
C VAL A 46 1.45 6.89 6.44
N LYS A 47 0.42 6.30 7.06
CA LYS A 47 -0.61 5.51 6.38
C LYS A 47 -1.33 6.30 5.29
N ASP A 48 -1.73 7.53 5.58
CA ASP A 48 -2.47 8.36 4.63
C ASP A 48 -1.57 8.81 3.48
N LEU A 49 -0.32 9.15 3.78
CA LEU A 49 0.68 9.50 2.76
C LEU A 49 0.95 8.31 1.83
N LEU A 50 1.19 7.12 2.36
CA LEU A 50 1.39 5.90 1.56
C LEU A 50 0.14 5.55 0.74
N ARG A 51 -1.06 5.69 1.31
CA ARG A 51 -2.32 5.51 0.56
C ARG A 51 -2.40 6.47 -0.61
N LEU A 52 -2.11 7.75 -0.40
CA LEU A 52 -2.16 8.76 -1.46
C LEU A 52 -1.07 8.51 -2.51
N LEU A 53 0.16 8.18 -2.09
CA LEU A 53 1.26 7.82 -2.98
C LEU A 53 0.86 6.73 -4.00
N HIS A 54 0.14 5.70 -3.53
CA HIS A 54 -0.24 4.57 -4.37
C HIS A 54 -1.54 4.75 -5.15
N THR A 55 -2.42 5.67 -4.72
CA THR A 55 -3.74 5.86 -5.34
C THR A 55 -3.79 7.08 -6.26
N ASN A 56 -3.07 8.16 -5.92
CA ASN A 56 -2.99 9.37 -6.72
C ASN A 56 -1.65 10.09 -6.46
N PRO A 57 -0.53 9.58 -7.03
CA PRO A 57 0.79 10.17 -6.83
C PRO A 57 0.89 11.61 -7.33
N LYS A 58 0.18 11.97 -8.41
CA LYS A 58 0.15 13.34 -8.94
C LYS A 58 -0.40 14.33 -7.92
N ARG A 59 -1.50 13.98 -7.23
CA ARG A 59 -2.05 14.80 -6.15
C ARG A 59 -1.06 14.94 -4.98
N LEU A 60 -0.27 13.91 -4.68
CA LEU A 60 0.77 14.00 -3.67
C LEU A 60 1.91 14.94 -4.09
N GLU A 61 2.32 14.91 -5.37
CA GLU A 61 3.29 15.86 -5.93
C GLU A 61 2.79 17.32 -5.81
N GLU A 62 1.52 17.56 -6.12
CA GLU A 62 0.88 18.87 -5.99
C GLU A 62 0.87 19.36 -4.54
N ILE A 63 0.44 18.53 -3.58
CA ILE A 63 0.39 18.90 -2.15
C ILE A 63 1.79 19.20 -1.60
N LEU A 64 2.78 18.39 -1.96
CA LEU A 64 4.15 18.57 -1.49
C LEU A 64 4.89 19.69 -2.22
N GLU A 65 4.36 20.15 -3.36
CA GLU A 65 5.07 20.97 -4.36
C GLU A 65 6.44 20.37 -4.70
N LEU A 66 6.50 19.05 -4.85
CA LEU A 66 7.70 18.30 -5.18
C LEU A 66 7.41 17.40 -6.37
N LYS A 67 8.27 17.48 -7.39
CA LYS A 67 8.22 16.54 -8.51
C LYS A 67 8.71 15.17 -8.05
N ALA A 68 8.11 14.10 -8.59
CA ALA A 68 8.52 12.74 -8.30
C ALA A 68 9.99 12.44 -8.66
N SER A 69 10.59 13.23 -9.56
CA SER A 69 12.00 13.08 -9.97
C SER A 69 13.01 13.77 -9.05
N CYS A 70 12.58 14.40 -7.95
CA CYS A 70 13.49 15.17 -7.10
C CYS A 70 13.98 14.36 -5.89
N LYS A 71 15.22 14.63 -5.45
CA LYS A 71 15.84 13.93 -4.31
C LYS A 71 15.00 13.97 -3.03
N PHE A 72 14.33 15.09 -2.77
CA PHE A 72 13.48 15.24 -1.58
C PHE A 72 12.27 14.30 -1.61
N TRP A 73 11.67 14.10 -2.80
CA TRP A 73 10.60 13.14 -2.98
C TRP A 73 11.07 11.72 -2.64
N ASP A 74 12.22 11.31 -3.19
CA ASP A 74 12.81 9.99 -2.95
C ASP A 74 13.09 9.74 -1.46
N GLU A 75 13.61 10.75 -0.74
CA GLU A 75 13.86 10.64 0.69
C GLU A 75 12.58 10.50 1.51
N ILE A 76 11.51 11.24 1.17
CA ILE A 76 10.20 11.12 1.82
C ILE A 76 9.61 9.73 1.58
N VAL A 77 9.59 9.28 0.32
CA VAL A 77 9.03 7.98 -0.07
C VAL A 77 9.81 6.85 0.58
N LYS A 78 11.15 6.91 0.56
CA LYS A 78 12.00 5.90 1.20
C LYS A 78 11.78 5.85 2.71
N SER A 79 11.66 7.00 3.36
CA SER A 79 11.38 7.08 4.80
C SER A 79 10.00 6.50 5.13
N ALA A 80 8.97 6.81 4.35
CA ALA A 80 7.62 6.27 4.56
C ALA A 80 7.57 4.74 4.32
N GLN A 81 8.24 4.25 3.27
CA GLN A 81 8.32 2.83 2.94
C GLN A 81 9.25 2.03 3.85
N ALA A 82 10.03 2.67 4.72
CA ALA A 82 10.79 1.99 5.77
C ALA A 82 9.88 1.52 6.93
N SER A 83 8.60 1.91 6.92
CA SER A 83 7.63 1.42 7.89
C SER A 83 7.47 -0.10 7.81
N ASN A 84 7.38 -0.74 8.97
CA ASN A 84 7.18 -2.19 9.11
C ASN A 84 5.70 -2.61 9.09
N GLY A 85 4.79 -1.68 8.78
CA GLY A 85 3.36 -1.95 8.76
C GLY A 85 2.89 -2.79 7.57
N THR A 86 1.64 -3.22 7.64
CA THR A 86 0.95 -3.91 6.56
C THR A 86 -0.43 -3.30 6.31
N PHE A 87 -0.89 -3.39 5.06
CA PHE A 87 -2.25 -3.04 4.69
C PHE A 87 -3.09 -4.31 4.59
N LEU A 88 -4.22 -4.32 5.29
CA LEU A 88 -5.24 -5.34 5.13
C LEU A 88 -6.28 -4.85 4.12
N TYR A 89 -6.47 -5.61 3.05
CA TYR A 89 -7.55 -5.40 2.10
C TYR A 89 -8.65 -6.42 2.36
N LEU A 90 -9.80 -5.92 2.81
CA LEU A 90 -11.04 -6.67 2.98
C LEU A 90 -11.96 -6.32 1.83
N ASP A 91 -12.41 -7.32 1.08
CA ASP A 91 -13.53 -7.10 0.17
C ASP A 91 -14.84 -7.30 0.95
N PRO A 92 -15.64 -6.24 1.14
CA PRO A 92 -16.92 -6.33 1.86
C PRO A 92 -17.94 -7.25 1.17
N ARG A 93 -17.73 -7.61 -0.10
CA ARG A 93 -18.61 -8.51 -0.86
C ARG A 93 -18.15 -9.97 -0.85
N ASN A 94 -17.01 -10.28 -0.22
CA ASN A 94 -16.48 -11.64 -0.23
C ASN A 94 -17.14 -12.48 0.87
N GLU A 95 -18.07 -13.36 0.49
CA GLU A 95 -18.71 -14.33 1.39
C GLU A 95 -17.70 -15.28 2.03
N GLN A 96 -16.58 -15.57 1.35
CA GLN A 96 -15.50 -16.41 1.88
C GLN A 96 -14.59 -15.66 2.88
N LYS A 97 -14.82 -14.35 3.09
CA LYS A 97 -14.10 -13.47 4.02
C LYS A 97 -12.56 -13.56 3.94
N THR A 98 -12.06 -13.92 2.76
CA THR A 98 -10.62 -13.90 2.47
C THR A 98 -10.13 -12.47 2.38
N SER A 99 -9.11 -12.15 3.18
CA SER A 99 -8.44 -10.86 3.21
C SER A 99 -7.06 -10.97 2.57
N ILE A 100 -6.59 -9.90 1.93
CA ILE A 100 -5.23 -9.82 1.41
C ILE A 100 -4.38 -8.99 2.37
N VAL A 101 -3.21 -9.51 2.72
CA VAL A 101 -2.18 -8.77 3.46
C VAL A 101 -1.14 -8.27 2.48
N LEU A 102 -0.95 -6.96 2.45
CA LEU A 102 0.03 -6.27 1.62
C LEU A 102 1.07 -5.58 2.51
N ASP A 103 2.30 -5.48 2.05
CA ASP A 103 3.27 -4.58 2.69
C ASP A 103 3.04 -3.11 2.30
N VAL A 104 3.88 -2.22 2.85
CA VAL A 104 3.80 -0.77 2.58
C VAL A 104 4.11 -0.37 1.13
N LYS A 105 4.73 -1.26 0.35
CA LYS A 105 4.94 -1.12 -1.10
C LYS A 105 3.81 -1.76 -1.91
N LEU A 106 2.75 -2.19 -1.21
CA LEU A 106 1.60 -2.92 -1.74
C LEU A 106 1.97 -4.24 -2.44
N GLN A 107 3.01 -4.91 -1.96
CA GLN A 107 3.36 -6.25 -2.41
C GLN A 107 2.64 -7.30 -1.56
N LEU A 108 2.22 -8.40 -2.21
CA LEU A 108 1.51 -9.50 -1.55
C LEU A 108 2.40 -10.17 -0.49
N LYS A 109 1.94 -10.18 0.77
CA LYS A 109 2.61 -10.88 1.87
C LYS A 109 1.90 -12.17 2.23
N ALA A 110 0.57 -12.15 2.28
CA ALA A 110 -0.23 -13.29 2.68
C ALA A 110 -1.71 -13.14 2.30
N LEU A 111 -2.45 -14.23 2.46
CA LEU A 111 -3.90 -14.24 2.56
C LEU A 111 -4.29 -14.57 4.00
N ILE A 112 -5.41 -14.01 4.45
CA ILE A 112 -6.09 -14.45 5.67
C ILE A 112 -7.41 -15.07 5.20
N VAL A 113 -7.56 -16.38 5.34
CA VAL A 113 -8.76 -17.13 4.95
C VAL A 113 -9.52 -17.50 6.22
N GLU A 114 -10.85 -17.51 6.20
CA GLU A 114 -11.59 -18.01 7.37
C GLU A 114 -11.27 -19.49 7.66
N PRO A 115 -11.16 -19.89 8.95
CA PRO A 115 -11.43 -19.10 10.16
C PRO A 115 -10.18 -18.42 10.76
N HIS A 116 -9.47 -17.56 9.99
CA HIS A 116 -8.26 -16.79 10.34
C HIS A 116 -6.92 -17.48 10.05
N GLN A 117 -6.89 -18.37 9.06
CA GLN A 117 -5.66 -18.99 8.60
C GLN A 117 -4.82 -17.97 7.83
N TYR A 118 -3.64 -17.63 8.37
CA TYR A 118 -2.63 -16.83 7.68
C TYR A 118 -1.82 -17.72 6.75
N ILE A 119 -1.99 -17.53 5.44
CA ILE A 119 -1.28 -18.27 4.39
C ILE A 119 -0.25 -17.33 3.78
N ALA A 120 1.03 -17.57 4.09
CA ALA A 120 2.12 -16.74 3.59
C ALA A 120 2.28 -16.89 2.06
N VAL A 121 2.81 -15.86 1.41
CA VAL A 121 2.97 -15.81 -0.06
C VAL A 121 3.73 -17.02 -0.65
N ASN A 122 4.68 -17.59 0.11
CA ASN A 122 5.45 -18.77 -0.28
C ASN A 122 4.63 -20.08 -0.22
N GLN A 123 3.53 -20.10 0.54
CA GLN A 123 2.61 -21.23 0.69
C GLN A 123 1.40 -21.13 -0.25
N LEU A 124 1.28 -20.05 -1.01
CA LEU A 124 0.23 -19.89 -2.00
C LEU A 124 0.41 -20.86 -3.17
N THR A 125 -0.70 -21.24 -3.80
CA THR A 125 -0.66 -22.04 -5.02
C THR A 125 -0.11 -21.22 -6.18
N GLU A 126 0.45 -21.88 -7.20
CA GLU A 126 1.00 -21.21 -8.39
C GLU A 126 -0.05 -20.33 -9.08
N GLN A 127 -1.31 -20.79 -9.15
CA GLN A 127 -2.42 -19.99 -9.67
C GLN A 127 -2.66 -18.71 -8.85
N GLN A 128 -2.59 -18.77 -7.51
CA GLN A 128 -2.77 -17.62 -6.65
C GLN A 128 -1.61 -16.63 -6.80
N LYS A 129 -0.37 -17.13 -6.90
CA LYS A 129 0.84 -16.31 -7.10
C LYS A 129 0.79 -15.51 -8.40
N VAL A 130 0.25 -16.09 -9.46
CA VAL A 130 0.09 -15.41 -10.76
C VAL A 130 -1.12 -14.48 -10.76
N SER A 131 -2.26 -14.92 -10.22
CA SER A 131 -3.53 -14.20 -10.36
C SER A 131 -3.68 -13.00 -9.42
N LEU A 132 -3.23 -13.10 -8.16
CA LEU A 132 -3.44 -12.05 -7.15
C LEU A 132 -2.69 -10.74 -7.45
N PRO A 133 -1.42 -10.74 -7.90
CA PRO A 133 -0.74 -9.51 -8.29
C PRO A 133 -1.44 -8.78 -9.45
N ILE A 134 -1.89 -9.54 -10.46
CA ILE A 134 -2.67 -8.99 -11.59
C ILE A 134 -3.98 -8.39 -11.06
N CYS A 135 -4.63 -9.07 -10.10
CA CYS A 135 -5.83 -8.53 -9.48
C CYS A 135 -5.58 -7.20 -8.78
N LEU A 136 -4.53 -7.12 -7.97
CA LEU A 136 -4.17 -5.91 -7.24
C LEU A 136 -3.89 -4.74 -8.19
N GLN A 137 -3.24 -4.99 -9.33
CA GLN A 137 -3.02 -3.97 -10.35
C GLN A 137 -4.34 -3.47 -10.96
N HIS A 138 -5.24 -4.39 -11.34
CA HIS A 138 -6.55 -4.02 -11.87
C HIS A 138 -7.42 -3.28 -10.84
N ILE A 139 -7.43 -3.72 -9.57
CA ILE A 139 -8.15 -3.06 -8.49
C ILE A 139 -7.65 -1.61 -8.31
N ARG A 140 -6.34 -1.37 -8.41
CA ARG A 140 -5.78 -0.01 -8.33
C ARG A 140 -6.28 0.89 -9.45
N VAL A 141 -6.34 0.38 -10.67
CA VAL A 141 -6.71 1.17 -11.86
C VAL A 141 -8.23 1.36 -11.97
N GLN A 142 -8.99 0.31 -11.72
CA GLN A 142 -10.43 0.26 -12.01
C GLN A 142 -11.30 0.39 -10.76
N LYS A 143 -10.71 0.37 -9.56
CA LYS A 143 -11.43 0.38 -8.27
C LYS A 143 -12.50 -0.72 -8.14
N VAL A 144 -12.32 -1.84 -8.83
CA VAL A 144 -13.19 -3.03 -8.76
C VAL A 144 -12.83 -3.89 -7.55
N SER A 145 -13.71 -4.80 -7.11
CA SER A 145 -13.35 -5.74 -6.04
C SER A 145 -12.60 -6.97 -6.54
N LEU A 146 -11.96 -7.69 -5.61
CA LEU A 146 -11.13 -8.85 -5.88
C LEU A 146 -11.89 -10.00 -6.59
N PRO A 147 -13.12 -10.40 -6.19
CA PRO A 147 -13.91 -11.40 -6.88
C PRO A 147 -14.22 -11.01 -8.32
N ILE A 148 -14.61 -9.76 -8.55
CA ILE A 148 -14.88 -9.23 -9.90
C ILE A 148 -13.60 -9.29 -10.73
N CYS A 149 -12.47 -8.92 -10.13
CA CYS A 149 -11.19 -8.95 -10.81
C CYS A 149 -10.73 -10.38 -11.16
N LEU A 150 -10.90 -11.33 -10.25
CA LEU A 150 -10.63 -12.75 -10.49
C LEU A 150 -11.54 -13.31 -11.58
N GLN A 151 -12.83 -12.94 -11.61
CA GLN A 151 -13.74 -13.32 -12.69
C GLN A 151 -13.26 -12.77 -14.03
N HIS A 152 -12.88 -11.49 -14.12
CA HIS A 152 -12.32 -10.90 -15.34
C HIS A 152 -11.03 -11.59 -15.80
N ILE A 153 -10.11 -11.92 -14.88
CA ILE A 153 -8.86 -12.60 -15.21
C ILE A 153 -9.13 -14.04 -15.67
N ARG A 154 -10.02 -14.78 -14.99
CA ARG A 154 -10.41 -16.14 -15.38
C ARG A 154 -11.08 -16.16 -16.75
N ALA A 155 -12.01 -15.24 -17.01
CA ALA A 155 -12.66 -15.11 -18.30
C ALA A 155 -11.62 -14.85 -19.42
N ARG A 156 -10.65 -13.97 -19.17
CA ARG A 156 -9.55 -13.71 -20.13
C ARG A 156 -8.63 -14.92 -20.33
N ALA A 157 -8.29 -15.65 -19.28
CA ALA A 157 -7.47 -16.85 -19.38
C ALA A 157 -8.16 -17.95 -20.21
N HIS A 158 -9.48 -18.13 -20.04
CA HIS A 158 -10.27 -19.05 -20.86
C HIS A 158 -10.32 -18.64 -22.34
N VAL A 159 -10.47 -17.35 -22.64
CA VAL A 159 -10.45 -16.84 -24.02
C VAL A 159 -9.10 -17.09 -24.68
N LEU A 160 -7.99 -16.90 -23.95
CA LEU A 160 -6.64 -17.16 -24.47
C LEU A 160 -6.34 -18.65 -24.64
N SER A 161 -6.93 -19.54 -23.84
CA SER A 161 -6.79 -20.99 -24.03
C SER A 161 -7.59 -21.55 -25.22
N LEU A 162 -8.64 -20.83 -25.65
CA LEU A 162 -9.51 -21.23 -26.76
C LEU A 162 -9.11 -20.59 -28.10
N GLY A 163 -8.20 -19.61 -28.09
CA GLY A 163 -7.67 -18.95 -29.29
C GLY A 163 -6.48 -19.65 -29.95
N SER A 164 -6.18 -20.89 -29.55
CA SER A 164 -5.14 -21.73 -30.13
C SER A 164 -5.77 -22.86 -30.95
N PHE A 165 -6.42 -22.53 -32.07
CA PHE A 165 -6.82 -23.48 -33.11
C PHE A 165 -6.61 -22.86 -34.49
#